data_AF-A0A6L3VKP6-F1
#
_entry.id   AF-A0A6L3VKP6-F1
#
_cell.length_a   1.000
_cell.length_b   1.000
_cell.length_c   1.000
_cell.angle_alpha   90.00
_cell.angle_beta   90.00
_cell.angle_gamma   90.00
#
_symmetry.space_group_name_H-M   'P 1'
#
loop_
_entity.id
_entity.type
_entity.pdbx_description
1 polymer ?
#
loop_
_entity_poly.entity_id
_entity_poly.type
_entity_poly.pdbx_seq_one_letter_code
_entity_poly.pdbx_strand_id
1 'polypeptide(L)'
;MILPAPPYWTLRPFDRCHNCDLENARSVSTNWQDQRTRSGRDMDGASLPRCAACRVQEVWMRPRRRFATLVAALTVTTPAALAGSAGAVRADARILIPAPTVTSADYPDDEKWHDGVGVYGNFTIDDPSDQAARYEVRLNDQKPLDLPTQNGAPVTVAIAPYRNGPNYLTVGSFGPNGENGPPTQYDFRVNPGSAPKAHWKLDEPAGTRTLAAEVRTGEDPVSAWAVGNVATGAEGQFATAASFAGGHAVTKPLVDTSKSFTLSAWAKPSGDGDGTVIAETGRHANAFALQSVGGHWAFVKSASDSPGAATEQAVAEQPLYQDTWAHLVGSYDATQNRLRLYVNGRPAADVPAGGPAWDARSLRIGAGAPGGARPFHGDVDEVRVHDRMVVPDEAAQMAKVPSEVRGRWKFNADGADDTAFGHPMTLHGGAAIDPDAGLGGFSSPAGLTLNGDGAYADTAGPVARTDKSFSITAWADVEQWAGRPMTLLSLPGRNGDRLSVRYLPSEDPYRGKWQLVMTEEDVPDAKSTVIENYRSEGWWDHIAVVYDAVTRTARLYVNGNLDQDRSEKAGVGAFDAAGGLQVGRSAFGDPEYWSGAVDDVWMLQGALNETQVASLSQLIEIDTPTGPWNVG
;
A
#
# COMPACT_ATOMS: atom_id res chain seq x y z
N MET A 1 -0.95 -31.66 -47.95
CA MET A 1 -0.69 -30.26 -48.36
C MET A 1 0.01 -29.59 -47.19
N ILE A 2 1.27 -29.25 -47.40
CA ILE A 2 2.15 -28.57 -46.44
C ILE A 2 2.15 -27.10 -46.83
N LEU A 3 1.80 -26.21 -45.93
CA LEU A 3 2.05 -24.76 -46.03
C LEU A 3 2.41 -24.20 -44.64
N PRO A 4 3.22 -23.12 -44.57
CA PRO A 4 4.30 -22.99 -43.59
C PRO A 4 4.03 -21.98 -42.45
N ALA A 5 4.84 -22.09 -41.39
CA ALA A 5 4.87 -21.21 -40.22
C ALA A 5 5.61 -19.87 -40.50
N PRO A 6 5.26 -18.77 -39.79
CA PRO A 6 5.91 -17.47 -39.95
C PRO A 6 7.21 -17.33 -39.12
N PRO A 7 8.11 -16.39 -39.50
CA PRO A 7 9.47 -16.33 -38.97
C PRO A 7 9.60 -15.57 -37.63
N TYR A 8 10.55 -16.07 -36.82
CA TYR A 8 11.04 -15.51 -35.56
C TYR A 8 11.80 -14.18 -35.76
N TRP A 9 11.54 -13.20 -34.90
CA TRP A 9 12.37 -12.00 -34.73
C TRP A 9 13.40 -12.22 -33.62
N THR A 10 14.65 -11.91 -33.93
CA THR A 10 15.80 -11.98 -33.03
C THR A 10 16.08 -10.60 -32.41
N LEU A 11 16.16 -10.56 -31.08
CA LEU A 11 16.58 -9.39 -30.31
C LEU A 11 18.10 -9.19 -30.45
N ARG A 12 18.53 -7.98 -30.82
CA ARG A 12 19.91 -7.50 -30.64
C ARG A 12 19.96 -6.44 -29.53
N PRO A 13 20.99 -6.43 -28.67
CA PRO A 13 21.13 -5.43 -27.62
C PRO A 13 21.61 -4.07 -28.18
N PHE A 14 21.03 -3.00 -27.67
CA PHE A 14 21.39 -1.61 -27.96
C PHE A 14 22.43 -1.11 -26.95
N ASP A 15 23.64 -0.87 -27.41
CA ASP A 15 24.61 0.04 -26.80
C ASP A 15 24.50 1.40 -27.47
N ARG A 16 24.21 2.48 -26.72
CA ARG A 16 24.58 3.86 -27.13
C ARG A 16 24.87 4.77 -25.94
N CYS A 17 26.15 5.03 -25.74
CA CYS A 17 26.68 6.25 -25.14
C CYS A 17 26.25 7.48 -25.95
N HIS A 18 25.85 8.57 -25.28
CA HIS A 18 25.72 9.90 -25.86
C HIS A 18 27.03 10.66 -25.71
N ASN A 19 27.46 11.30 -26.80
CA ASN A 19 28.54 12.28 -26.84
C ASN A 19 27.93 13.62 -27.26
N CYS A 20 28.23 14.68 -26.50
CA CYS A 20 27.89 16.06 -26.81
C CYS A 20 28.87 16.64 -27.83
N ASP A 21 28.37 17.46 -28.75
CA ASP A 21 29.17 18.47 -29.46
C ASP A 21 28.41 19.80 -29.50
N LEU A 22 29.16 20.88 -29.21
CA LEU A 22 28.79 22.29 -29.19
C LEU A 22 29.22 22.95 -30.50
N GLU A 23 28.44 23.95 -30.97
CA GLU A 23 28.83 25.21 -31.64
C GLU A 23 27.62 25.77 -32.42
N ASN A 24 27.35 27.07 -32.61
CA ASN A 24 27.70 28.33 -31.96
C ASN A 24 26.83 29.42 -32.64
N ALA A 25 26.58 30.52 -31.91
CA ALA A 25 26.54 31.91 -32.40
C ALA A 25 25.23 32.62 -32.86
N ARG A 26 24.98 33.74 -32.12
CA ARG A 26 24.54 35.11 -32.51
C ARG A 26 23.06 35.51 -32.39
N SER A 27 22.79 36.41 -31.43
CA SER A 27 22.24 37.76 -31.68
C SER A 27 22.55 38.70 -30.50
N VAL A 28 23.30 39.79 -30.72
CA VAL A 28 22.90 41.21 -30.92
C VAL A 28 22.98 42.05 -29.62
N SER A 29 23.75 43.12 -29.76
CA SER A 29 24.16 44.19 -28.85
C SER A 29 23.07 45.18 -28.44
N THR A 30 23.18 45.82 -27.27
CA THR A 30 23.35 47.30 -27.15
C THR A 30 23.65 47.78 -25.71
N ASN A 31 24.41 48.87 -25.66
CA ASN A 31 25.02 49.56 -24.50
C ASN A 31 24.02 50.25 -23.55
N TRP A 32 24.43 50.50 -22.29
CA TRP A 32 24.37 51.82 -21.62
C TRP A 32 25.33 51.87 -20.41
N GLN A 33 26.20 52.89 -20.39
CA GLN A 33 27.01 53.35 -19.25
C GLN A 33 26.26 54.49 -18.53
N ASP A 34 26.37 54.64 -17.21
CA ASP A 34 27.19 55.69 -16.58
C ASP A 34 26.97 55.82 -15.04
N GLN A 35 27.98 56.37 -14.37
CA GLN A 35 28.28 56.44 -12.94
C GLN A 35 27.67 57.65 -12.18
N ARG A 36 27.62 57.56 -10.82
CA ARG A 36 28.15 58.55 -9.81
C ARG A 36 27.67 58.20 -8.38
N THR A 37 28.55 57.76 -7.44
CA THR A 37 29.26 58.50 -6.33
C THR A 37 28.35 59.15 -5.25
N ARG A 38 28.57 59.15 -3.92
CA ARG A 38 29.65 58.70 -3.00
C ARG A 38 29.19 58.83 -1.51
N SER A 39 30.00 58.26 -0.61
CA SER A 39 30.09 58.40 0.87
C SER A 39 29.35 57.32 1.68
N GLY A 40 29.92 56.60 2.64
CA GLY A 40 31.28 56.52 3.17
C GLY A 40 31.25 55.95 4.60
N ARG A 41 31.81 54.76 4.84
CA ARG A 41 32.49 54.33 6.08
C ARG A 41 32.98 52.88 5.98
N ASP A 42 34.31 52.75 6.04
CA ASP A 42 35.15 51.60 6.40
C ASP A 42 34.76 51.02 7.79
N MET A 43 34.95 49.75 8.21
CA MET A 43 35.65 48.56 7.72
C MET A 43 35.01 47.29 8.32
N ASP A 44 35.43 46.15 7.77
CA ASP A 44 35.50 44.79 8.34
C ASP A 44 34.34 43.81 8.13
N GLY A 45 34.63 42.78 7.31
CA GLY A 45 33.96 41.48 7.33
C GLY A 45 33.31 41.05 6.01
N ALA A 46 34.09 40.79 4.95
CA ALA A 46 33.59 40.17 3.72
C ALA A 46 34.38 38.91 3.34
N SER A 47 33.69 37.79 3.22
CA SER A 47 34.10 36.65 2.39
C SER A 47 32.89 35.90 1.84
N LEU A 48 32.44 36.31 0.63
CA LEU A 48 31.79 35.42 -0.33
C LEU A 48 32.87 34.97 -1.33
N PRO A 49 33.05 33.66 -1.60
CA PRO A 49 34.02 33.22 -2.59
C PRO A 49 33.39 33.08 -3.99
N ARG A 50 34.17 33.48 -4.99
CA ARG A 50 34.00 33.19 -6.42
C ARG A 50 34.43 31.76 -6.75
N CYS A 51 33.86 31.26 -7.85
CA CYS A 51 34.03 29.97 -8.52
C CYS A 51 35.41 29.28 -8.40
N ALA A 52 35.40 27.97 -8.15
CA ALA A 52 36.51 27.08 -8.45
C ALA A 52 36.00 25.69 -8.89
N ALA A 53 36.58 25.21 -9.98
CA ALA A 53 36.30 23.97 -10.68
C ALA A 53 36.55 22.71 -9.83
N CYS A 54 35.74 21.68 -10.03
CA CYS A 54 36.04 20.32 -9.59
C CYS A 54 37.28 19.79 -10.35
N ARG A 55 38.43 19.79 -9.67
CA ARG A 55 39.58 18.94 -10.00
C ARG A 55 39.36 17.57 -9.37
N VAL A 56 39.39 16.53 -10.20
CA VAL A 56 39.58 15.14 -9.76
C VAL A 56 41.03 15.00 -9.30
N GLN A 57 41.24 14.53 -8.07
CA GLN A 57 42.57 14.25 -7.52
C GLN A 57 42.81 12.74 -7.57
N GLU A 58 43.58 12.29 -8.56
CA GLU A 58 44.30 11.02 -8.51
C GLU A 58 45.44 11.14 -7.49
N VAL A 59 45.55 10.18 -6.56
CA VAL A 59 46.76 10.01 -5.76
C VAL A 59 47.43 8.69 -6.11
N TRP A 60 48.61 8.84 -6.69
CA TRP A 60 49.61 7.82 -6.94
C TRP A 60 50.38 7.46 -5.66
N MET A 61 50.67 6.17 -5.44
CA MET A 61 51.89 5.75 -4.73
C MET A 61 52.64 4.66 -5.50
N ARG A 62 53.97 4.82 -5.48
CA ARG A 62 54.98 4.21 -6.35
C ARG A 62 55.51 2.84 -5.85
N PRO A 63 56.21 2.07 -6.71
CA PRO A 63 56.68 0.71 -6.45
C PRO A 63 58.15 0.63 -6.00
N ARG A 64 58.55 -0.52 -5.42
CA ARG A 64 59.81 -1.29 -5.70
C ARG A 64 60.10 -2.33 -4.61
N ARG A 65 60.35 -3.59 -4.98
CA ARG A 65 61.71 -4.16 -5.17
C ARG A 65 61.65 -5.59 -5.73
N ARG A 66 62.54 -5.87 -6.67
CA ARG A 66 62.81 -7.16 -7.33
C ARG A 66 63.93 -7.89 -6.57
N PHE A 67 63.91 -9.23 -6.61
CA PHE A 67 65.12 -10.06 -6.61
C PHE A 67 64.95 -11.19 -7.64
N ALA A 68 66.07 -11.59 -8.23
CA ALA A 68 66.16 -12.33 -9.48
C ALA A 68 66.93 -13.66 -9.30
N THR A 69 66.61 -14.60 -10.20
CA THR A 69 67.45 -15.67 -10.80
C THR A 69 67.93 -16.85 -9.92
N LEU A 70 67.62 -18.09 -10.34
CA LEU A 70 68.56 -18.95 -11.10
C LEU A 70 67.94 -20.32 -11.48
N VAL A 71 68.17 -20.71 -12.74
CA VAL A 71 67.93 -22.02 -13.34
C VAL A 71 69.26 -22.77 -13.41
N ALA A 72 69.28 -24.07 -13.08
CA ALA A 72 70.32 -25.02 -13.47
C ALA A 72 69.73 -26.44 -13.52
N ALA A 73 70.28 -27.27 -14.39
CA ALA A 73 69.63 -28.38 -15.08
C ALA A 73 70.19 -29.78 -14.74
N LEU A 74 69.57 -30.81 -15.38
CA LEU A 74 70.03 -32.19 -15.63
C LEU A 74 69.96 -33.17 -14.43
N THR A 75 69.56 -34.45 -14.55
CA THR A 75 69.68 -35.43 -15.66
C THR A 75 68.56 -36.48 -15.68
N VAL A 76 68.37 -37.04 -16.88
CA VAL A 76 67.55 -38.20 -17.27
C VAL A 76 68.08 -39.51 -16.68
N THR A 77 67.19 -40.42 -16.28
CA THR A 77 67.29 -41.87 -16.59
C THR A 77 65.90 -42.51 -16.58
N THR A 78 65.47 -43.00 -17.74
CA THR A 78 64.44 -44.05 -17.89
C THR A 78 65.12 -45.43 -17.85
N PRO A 79 64.43 -46.49 -17.41
CA PRO A 79 63.75 -47.29 -18.42
C PRO A 79 62.32 -47.68 -18.04
N ALA A 80 61.53 -47.90 -19.08
CA ALA A 80 60.17 -48.41 -19.03
C ALA A 80 60.13 -49.85 -18.50
N ALA A 81 59.11 -50.14 -17.69
CA ALA A 81 58.51 -51.46 -17.58
C ALA A 81 56.99 -51.29 -17.65
N LEU A 82 56.41 -51.73 -18.76
CA LEU A 82 54.98 -51.96 -18.95
C LEU A 82 54.60 -53.25 -18.22
N ALA A 83 53.71 -53.17 -17.22
CA ALA A 83 52.78 -54.24 -16.85
C ALA A 83 51.70 -53.66 -15.92
N GLY A 84 50.45 -53.73 -16.37
CA GLY A 84 49.33 -53.00 -15.78
C GLY A 84 48.86 -53.52 -14.44
N SER A 85 48.10 -52.67 -13.75
CA SER A 85 46.90 -53.07 -13.00
C SER A 85 46.15 -51.80 -12.56
N ALA A 86 44.87 -51.77 -12.94
CA ALA A 86 43.78 -50.97 -12.38
C ALA A 86 44.08 -49.51 -11.99
N GLY A 87 43.64 -48.59 -12.84
CA GLY A 87 43.35 -47.24 -12.40
C GLY A 87 42.31 -47.27 -11.27
N ALA A 88 42.71 -46.86 -10.07
CA ALA A 88 41.79 -46.28 -9.12
C ALA A 88 41.71 -44.80 -9.44
N VAL A 89 40.83 -44.43 -10.38
CA VAL A 89 40.23 -43.10 -10.32
C VAL A 89 39.50 -43.08 -8.98
N ARG A 90 40.07 -42.42 -7.96
CA ARG A 90 39.25 -41.91 -6.87
C ARG A 90 38.32 -40.92 -7.55
N ALA A 91 37.11 -41.38 -7.88
CA ALA A 91 36.00 -40.47 -7.98
C ALA A 91 35.98 -39.75 -6.63
N ASP A 92 36.18 -38.44 -6.64
CA ASP A 92 35.73 -37.59 -5.55
C ASP A 92 34.20 -37.78 -5.51
N ALA A 93 33.76 -38.85 -4.86
CA ALA A 93 32.39 -39.01 -4.46
C ALA A 93 32.16 -37.86 -3.50
N ARG A 94 31.58 -36.76 -4.00
CA ARG A 94 30.96 -35.75 -3.15
C ARG A 94 30.11 -36.55 -2.17
N ILE A 95 30.48 -36.55 -0.90
CA ILE A 95 29.69 -37.17 0.15
C ILE A 95 28.39 -36.37 0.15
N LEU A 96 27.36 -36.94 -0.47
CA LEU A 96 26.06 -36.33 -0.59
C LEU A 96 25.37 -36.59 0.75
N ILE A 97 25.15 -35.52 1.51
CA ILE A 97 24.30 -35.60 2.69
C ILE A 97 22.91 -36.06 2.19
N PRO A 98 22.27 -37.08 2.81
CA PRO A 98 20.93 -37.48 2.41
C PRO A 98 19.92 -36.35 2.66
N ALA A 99 18.72 -36.50 2.08
CA ALA A 99 17.63 -35.58 2.36
C ALA A 99 17.28 -35.63 3.87
N PRO A 100 17.15 -34.48 4.56
CA PRO A 100 16.77 -34.46 5.96
C PRO A 100 15.35 -34.97 6.17
N THR A 101 15.05 -35.52 7.34
CA THR A 101 13.66 -35.80 7.72
C THR A 101 13.04 -34.57 8.39
N VAL A 102 11.75 -34.37 8.18
CA VAL A 102 10.98 -33.27 8.78
C VAL A 102 9.73 -33.86 9.42
N THR A 103 9.44 -33.47 10.65
CA THR A 103 8.23 -33.89 11.37
C THR A 103 7.59 -32.72 12.11
N SER A 104 6.27 -32.70 12.20
CA SER A 104 5.51 -31.77 13.04
C SER A 104 4.27 -32.48 13.58
N ALA A 105 4.00 -32.26 14.87
CA ALA A 105 2.73 -32.69 15.48
C ALA A 105 1.62 -31.65 15.30
N ASP A 106 2.01 -30.37 15.14
CA ASP A 106 1.09 -29.24 15.02
C ASP A 106 0.60 -29.07 13.57
N TYR A 107 1.48 -29.34 12.60
CA TYR A 107 1.19 -29.29 11.16
C TYR A 107 1.73 -30.54 10.45
N PRO A 108 1.18 -31.74 10.71
CA PRO A 108 1.65 -32.94 10.06
C PRO A 108 1.38 -32.92 8.55
N ASP A 109 2.30 -33.51 7.80
CA ASP A 109 2.14 -33.84 6.38
C ASP A 109 1.19 -35.05 6.24
N ASP A 110 -0.12 -34.78 6.39
CA ASP A 110 -1.18 -35.79 6.42
C ASP A 110 -2.40 -35.43 5.55
N GLU A 111 -2.25 -34.42 4.70
CA GLU A 111 -3.30 -33.82 3.86
C GLU A 111 -4.52 -33.25 4.62
N LYS A 112 -4.50 -33.18 5.95
CA LYS A 112 -5.57 -32.57 6.74
C LYS A 112 -5.27 -31.11 7.02
N TRP A 113 -6.34 -30.37 7.33
CA TRP A 113 -6.28 -28.97 7.71
C TRP A 113 -6.03 -28.87 9.22
N HIS A 114 -4.96 -28.18 9.59
CA HIS A 114 -4.56 -27.96 10.99
C HIS A 114 -4.78 -26.50 11.36
N ASP A 115 -4.16 -26.03 12.45
CA ASP A 115 -4.42 -24.70 13.00
C ASP A 115 -4.27 -23.55 11.98
N GLY A 116 -4.72 -22.37 12.37
CA GLY A 116 -4.85 -21.22 11.48
C GLY A 116 -3.54 -20.52 11.15
N VAL A 117 -3.63 -19.63 10.17
CA VAL A 117 -2.63 -18.60 9.88
C VAL A 117 -2.27 -17.81 11.16
N GLY A 118 -0.98 -17.51 11.32
CA GLY A 118 -0.46 -16.76 12.46
C GLY A 118 -0.30 -17.57 13.76
N VAL A 119 -0.57 -18.88 13.74
CA VAL A 119 -0.32 -19.79 14.85
C VAL A 119 1.00 -20.53 14.63
N TYR A 120 1.83 -20.63 15.66
CA TYR A 120 3.11 -21.31 15.59
C TYR A 120 2.95 -22.82 15.76
N GLY A 121 3.62 -23.58 14.91
CA GLY A 121 3.83 -25.02 15.08
C GLY A 121 5.31 -25.37 15.07
N ASN A 122 5.65 -26.44 15.78
CA ASN A 122 7.01 -26.93 15.90
C ASN A 122 7.33 -27.92 14.77
N PHE A 123 8.42 -27.67 14.06
CA PHE A 123 8.97 -28.55 13.03
C PHE A 123 10.33 -29.04 13.49
N THR A 124 10.51 -30.36 13.53
CA THR A 124 11.78 -30.98 13.88
C THR A 124 12.45 -31.50 12.62
N ILE A 125 13.66 -31.01 12.37
CA ILE A 125 14.52 -31.39 11.25
C ILE A 125 15.65 -32.26 11.77
N ASP A 126 15.90 -33.39 11.11
CA ASP A 126 16.95 -34.35 11.48
C ASP A 126 17.70 -34.84 10.23
N ASP A 127 19.03 -34.96 10.32
CA ASP A 127 19.89 -35.48 9.25
C ASP A 127 20.30 -36.92 9.61
N PRO A 128 19.76 -37.94 8.91
CA PRO A 128 20.02 -39.33 9.24
C PRO A 128 21.46 -39.80 9.01
N SER A 129 22.33 -38.95 8.45
CA SER A 129 23.75 -39.26 8.25
C SER A 129 24.69 -38.71 9.31
N ASP A 130 24.20 -37.89 10.25
CA ASP A 130 24.98 -37.20 11.27
C ASP A 130 26.10 -36.29 10.70
N GLN A 131 25.90 -35.70 9.52
CA GLN A 131 26.94 -34.92 8.80
C GLN A 131 26.63 -33.43 8.72
N ALA A 132 25.37 -33.02 8.85
CA ALA A 132 24.99 -31.63 8.71
C ALA A 132 25.62 -30.76 9.82
N ALA A 133 26.06 -29.57 9.42
CA ALA A 133 26.46 -28.49 10.31
C ALA A 133 25.38 -27.39 10.37
N ARG A 134 24.48 -27.33 9.37
CA ARG A 134 23.29 -26.48 9.38
C ARG A 134 22.16 -27.08 8.56
N TYR A 135 20.94 -26.70 8.92
CA TYR A 135 19.76 -26.82 8.07
C TYR A 135 19.39 -25.45 7.50
N GLU A 136 18.92 -25.43 6.26
CA GLU A 136 18.25 -24.27 5.67
C GLU A 136 16.77 -24.62 5.51
N VAL A 137 15.90 -23.87 6.17
CA VAL A 137 14.44 -24.09 6.14
C VAL A 137 13.76 -22.92 5.47
N ARG A 138 12.94 -23.17 4.45
CA ARG A 138 12.16 -22.15 3.75
C ARG A 138 10.68 -22.48 3.79
N LEU A 139 9.87 -21.57 4.33
CA LEU A 139 8.41 -21.65 4.25
C LEU A 139 7.94 -20.98 2.96
N ASN A 140 7.34 -21.74 2.04
CA ASN A 140 6.89 -21.27 0.74
C ASN A 140 7.99 -20.44 0.02
N ASP A 141 7.69 -19.19 -0.32
CA ASP A 141 8.61 -18.23 -0.97
C ASP A 141 9.28 -17.26 0.01
N GLN A 142 9.19 -17.52 1.33
CA GLN A 142 9.80 -16.65 2.33
C GLN A 142 11.33 -16.75 2.34
N LYS A 143 11.97 -15.82 3.06
CA LYS A 143 13.41 -15.85 3.27
C LYS A 143 13.79 -17.15 4.02
N PRO A 144 14.84 -17.88 3.58
CA PRO A 144 15.29 -19.07 4.29
C PRO A 144 15.83 -18.72 5.69
N LEU A 145 15.60 -19.65 6.62
CA LEU A 145 16.14 -19.64 7.97
C LEU A 145 17.28 -20.65 8.08
N ASP A 146 18.44 -20.16 8.51
CA ASP A 146 19.59 -21.00 8.82
C ASP A 146 19.53 -21.48 10.27
N LEU A 147 19.55 -22.79 10.46
CA LEU A 147 19.50 -23.46 11.75
C LEU A 147 20.82 -24.21 11.97
N PRO A 148 21.71 -23.76 12.87
CA PRO A 148 22.94 -24.49 13.17
C PRO A 148 22.63 -25.82 13.84
N THR A 149 23.37 -26.86 13.48
CA THR A 149 23.33 -28.17 14.14
C THR A 149 24.74 -28.73 14.30
N GLN A 150 24.92 -29.70 15.19
CA GLN A 150 26.19 -30.39 15.39
C GLN A 150 26.01 -31.85 14.97
N ASN A 151 26.76 -32.28 13.96
CA ASN A 151 26.73 -33.64 13.43
C ASN A 151 25.30 -34.11 13.13
N GLY A 152 24.51 -33.30 12.43
CA GLY A 152 23.16 -33.66 12.02
C GLY A 152 22.14 -33.82 13.14
N ALA A 153 22.46 -33.41 14.38
CA ALA A 153 21.51 -33.53 15.49
C ALA A 153 20.14 -32.87 15.17
N PRO A 154 19.03 -33.44 15.65
CA PRO A 154 17.72 -32.86 15.44
C PRO A 154 17.62 -31.43 15.95
N VAL A 155 17.05 -30.54 15.14
CA VAL A 155 16.74 -29.15 15.51
C VAL A 155 15.24 -28.93 15.37
N THR A 156 14.61 -28.46 16.43
CA THR A 156 13.21 -28.03 16.41
C THR A 156 13.13 -26.51 16.24
N VAL A 157 12.31 -26.07 15.29
CA VAL A 157 12.03 -24.66 15.02
C VAL A 157 10.53 -24.41 15.06
N ALA A 158 10.12 -23.30 15.68
CA ALA A 158 8.75 -22.82 15.65
C ALA A 158 8.54 -21.96 14.40
N ILE A 159 7.56 -22.33 13.57
CA ILE A 159 7.20 -21.61 12.34
C ILE A 159 5.70 -21.32 12.37
N ALA A 160 5.32 -20.09 12.03
CA ALA A 160 3.93 -19.69 11.87
C ALA A 160 3.60 -19.47 10.39
N PRO A 161 2.59 -20.16 9.83
CA PRO A 161 2.19 -19.95 8.45
C PRO A 161 1.50 -18.60 8.24
N TYR A 162 1.79 -17.91 7.13
CA TYR A 162 1.17 -16.60 6.80
C TYR A 162 0.08 -16.71 5.73
N ARG A 163 -0.15 -17.90 5.21
CA ARG A 163 -1.09 -18.15 4.11
C ARG A 163 -2.05 -19.27 4.48
N ASN A 164 -3.33 -19.01 4.27
CA ASN A 164 -4.38 -20.03 4.31
C ASN A 164 -4.24 -20.96 3.10
N GLY A 165 -4.41 -22.26 3.31
CA GLY A 165 -4.36 -23.26 2.25
C GLY A 165 -3.14 -24.17 2.35
N PRO A 166 -2.77 -24.81 1.22
CA PRO A 166 -1.55 -25.56 1.11
C PRO A 166 -0.32 -24.68 1.36
N ASN A 167 0.57 -25.17 2.20
CA ASN A 167 1.88 -24.62 2.51
C ASN A 167 2.93 -25.72 2.39
N TYR A 168 4.19 -25.34 2.20
CA TYR A 168 5.29 -26.30 2.18
C TYR A 168 6.54 -25.73 2.83
N LEU A 169 7.34 -26.60 3.45
CA LEU A 169 8.73 -26.32 3.80
C LEU A 169 9.64 -26.95 2.75
N THR A 170 10.62 -26.19 2.26
CA THR A 170 11.80 -26.74 1.60
C THR A 170 12.94 -26.74 2.60
N VAL A 171 13.48 -27.92 2.90
CA VAL A 171 14.52 -28.12 3.92
C VAL A 171 15.75 -28.75 3.30
N GLY A 172 16.90 -28.08 3.41
CA GLY A 172 18.20 -28.59 2.95
C GLY A 172 19.17 -28.78 4.09
N SER A 173 19.98 -29.84 4.03
CA SER A 173 21.10 -30.08 4.95
C SER A 173 22.42 -29.65 4.32
N PHE A 174 23.27 -29.00 5.10
CA PHE A 174 24.60 -28.56 4.66
C PHE A 174 25.68 -28.94 5.67
N GLY A 175 26.74 -29.57 5.18
CA GLY A 175 27.94 -29.94 5.91
C GLY A 175 28.88 -28.75 6.14
N PRO A 176 29.94 -28.96 6.95
CA PRO A 176 30.85 -27.89 7.37
C PRO A 176 31.66 -27.28 6.22
N ASN A 177 31.86 -28.00 5.10
CA ASN A 177 32.60 -27.51 3.93
C ASN A 177 31.68 -27.20 2.74
N GLY A 178 30.38 -27.07 2.99
CA GLY A 178 29.38 -26.81 1.94
C GLY A 178 28.94 -28.06 1.19
N GLU A 179 29.23 -29.26 1.71
CA GLU A 179 28.58 -30.49 1.26
C GLU A 179 27.07 -30.35 1.44
N ASN A 180 26.27 -30.79 0.47
CA ASN A 180 24.82 -30.70 0.56
C ASN A 180 24.15 -31.86 -0.17
N GLY A 181 22.85 -32.02 0.08
CA GLY A 181 22.00 -33.06 -0.45
C GLY A 181 20.81 -32.56 -1.26
N PRO A 182 19.99 -33.47 -1.83
CA PRO A 182 18.66 -33.13 -2.27
C PRO A 182 17.83 -32.60 -1.08
N PRO A 183 17.01 -31.55 -1.28
CA PRO A 183 16.16 -31.03 -0.22
C PRO A 183 14.95 -31.94 0.03
N THR A 184 14.37 -31.80 1.22
CA THR A 184 13.06 -32.37 1.56
C THR A 184 11.99 -31.31 1.35
N GLN A 185 10.92 -31.68 0.66
CA GLN A 185 9.69 -30.93 0.64
C GLN A 185 8.74 -31.55 1.67
N TYR A 186 8.21 -30.72 2.56
CA TYR A 186 7.26 -31.12 3.60
C TYR A 186 5.99 -30.31 3.42
N ASP A 187 4.92 -30.95 2.97
CA ASP A 187 3.67 -30.28 2.64
C ASP A 187 2.70 -30.32 3.83
N PHE A 188 1.93 -29.27 4.05
CA PHE A 188 0.91 -29.23 5.11
C PHE A 188 -0.22 -28.24 4.76
N ARG A 189 -1.41 -28.39 5.35
CA ARG A 189 -2.56 -27.50 5.07
C ARG A 189 -2.97 -26.73 6.31
N VAL A 190 -3.19 -25.44 6.13
CA VAL A 190 -3.39 -24.45 7.21
C VAL A 190 -4.76 -23.81 7.06
N ASN A 191 -5.55 -23.81 8.14
CA ASN A 191 -6.85 -23.15 8.15
C ASN A 191 -6.71 -21.61 8.02
N PRO A 192 -7.80 -20.88 7.70
CA PRO A 192 -7.86 -19.44 7.97
C PRO A 192 -7.48 -19.15 9.43
N GLY A 193 -6.90 -17.99 9.69
CA GLY A 193 -6.64 -17.57 11.05
C GLY A 193 -7.94 -17.47 11.87
N SER A 194 -7.88 -17.79 13.16
CA SER A 194 -9.05 -17.72 14.04
C SER A 194 -9.64 -16.31 14.08
N ALA A 195 -10.97 -16.23 14.21
CA ALA A 195 -11.71 -14.98 14.38
C ALA A 195 -11.27 -14.24 15.66
N PRO A 196 -11.45 -12.91 15.75
CA PRO A 196 -11.13 -12.16 16.96
C PRO A 196 -11.94 -12.68 18.15
N LYS A 197 -11.33 -12.69 19.35
CA LYS A 197 -12.02 -13.00 20.60
C LYS A 197 -13.19 -12.05 20.85
N ALA A 198 -13.01 -10.78 20.51
CA ALA A 198 -14.03 -9.75 20.56
C ALA A 198 -13.85 -8.75 19.42
N HIS A 199 -14.97 -8.34 18.85
CA HIS A 199 -15.09 -7.30 17.84
C HIS A 199 -16.19 -6.31 18.26
N TRP A 200 -15.79 -5.13 18.71
CA TRP A 200 -16.71 -4.02 18.95
C TRP A 200 -16.84 -3.21 17.67
N LYS A 201 -17.99 -3.35 17.00
CA LYS A 201 -18.36 -2.49 15.86
C LYS A 201 -18.59 -1.05 16.25
N LEU A 202 -18.89 -0.77 17.53
CA LEU A 202 -19.18 0.58 18.04
C LEU A 202 -20.38 1.25 17.36
N ASP A 203 -21.29 0.40 16.87
CA ASP A 203 -22.50 0.75 16.13
C ASP A 203 -23.70 1.11 17.02
N GLU A 204 -23.47 1.32 18.31
CA GLU A 204 -24.57 1.52 19.24
C GLU A 204 -25.31 2.86 19.01
N PRO A 205 -26.65 2.89 19.15
CA PRO A 205 -27.41 4.13 19.07
C PRO A 205 -26.91 5.19 20.05
N ALA A 206 -27.16 6.46 19.72
CA ALA A 206 -26.76 7.59 20.55
C ALA A 206 -27.24 7.48 22.01
N GLY A 207 -26.33 7.75 22.94
CA GLY A 207 -26.58 7.69 24.39
C GLY A 207 -26.29 6.33 25.04
N THR A 208 -25.94 5.31 24.26
CA THR A 208 -25.58 3.99 24.77
C THR A 208 -24.28 4.06 25.60
N ARG A 209 -24.24 3.32 26.72
CA ARG A 209 -23.09 3.26 27.65
C ARG A 209 -22.42 1.88 27.72
N THR A 210 -23.11 0.84 27.27
CA THR A 210 -22.57 -0.54 27.19
C THR A 210 -22.31 -0.85 25.73
N LEU A 211 -21.05 -1.03 25.39
CA LEU A 211 -20.60 -1.32 24.03
C LEU A 211 -20.44 -2.83 23.91
N ALA A 212 -21.28 -3.46 23.12
CA ALA A 212 -21.32 -4.91 23.00
C ALA A 212 -20.32 -5.38 21.93
N ALA A 213 -19.56 -6.43 22.23
CA ALA A 213 -18.73 -7.07 21.23
C ALA A 213 -19.47 -8.25 20.59
N GLU A 214 -19.27 -8.42 19.29
CA GLU A 214 -19.39 -9.73 18.66
C GLU A 214 -18.20 -10.58 19.09
N VAL A 215 -18.43 -11.81 19.56
CA VAL A 215 -17.37 -12.68 20.07
C VAL A 215 -17.22 -13.92 19.20
N ARG A 216 -16.00 -14.48 19.15
CA ARG A 216 -15.74 -15.75 18.48
C ARG A 216 -16.65 -16.85 19.05
N THR A 217 -17.13 -17.75 18.19
CA THR A 217 -17.94 -18.91 18.61
C THR A 217 -17.28 -19.65 19.77
N GLY A 218 -18.03 -19.83 20.87
CA GLY A 218 -17.57 -20.51 22.08
C GLY A 218 -17.00 -19.60 23.16
N GLU A 219 -16.78 -18.31 22.89
CA GLU A 219 -16.42 -17.32 23.91
C GLU A 219 -17.66 -16.80 24.66
N ASP A 220 -17.48 -16.40 25.91
CA ASP A 220 -18.52 -15.71 26.68
C ASP A 220 -18.83 -14.32 26.08
N PRO A 221 -20.07 -13.81 26.18
CA PRO A 221 -20.37 -12.44 25.79
C PRO A 221 -19.46 -11.41 26.48
N VAL A 222 -18.95 -10.46 25.70
CA VAL A 222 -18.09 -9.38 26.19
C VAL A 222 -18.75 -8.03 25.95
N SER A 223 -18.62 -7.13 26.93
CA SER A 223 -19.00 -5.73 26.77
C SER A 223 -17.94 -4.82 27.40
N ALA A 224 -17.82 -3.62 26.85
CA ALA A 224 -17.02 -2.54 27.42
C ALA A 224 -17.94 -1.44 27.94
N TRP A 225 -17.66 -0.94 29.14
CA TRP A 225 -18.47 0.09 29.78
C TRP A 225 -17.86 1.47 29.54
N ALA A 226 -18.63 2.38 28.96
CA ALA A 226 -18.22 3.76 28.70
C ALA A 226 -18.20 4.61 29.99
N VAL A 227 -17.10 5.31 30.20
CA VAL A 227 -16.81 6.15 31.37
C VAL A 227 -16.36 7.53 30.91
N GLY A 228 -16.97 8.57 31.49
CA GLY A 228 -16.67 9.97 31.15
C GLY A 228 -17.27 10.37 29.79
N ASN A 229 -16.52 11.19 29.05
CA ASN A 229 -16.98 11.81 27.81
C ASN A 229 -16.82 10.86 26.62
N VAL A 230 -17.77 9.93 26.50
CA VAL A 230 -17.94 9.04 25.35
C VAL A 230 -19.35 9.23 24.79
N ALA A 231 -19.46 9.44 23.48
CA ALA A 231 -20.73 9.52 22.76
C ALA A 231 -20.79 8.42 21.70
N THR A 232 -21.93 7.74 21.56
CA THR A 232 -22.17 6.73 20.54
C THR A 232 -23.07 7.30 19.44
N GLY A 233 -23.15 6.64 18.29
CA GLY A 233 -23.99 7.06 17.17
C GLY A 233 -23.43 8.21 16.33
N ALA A 234 -22.12 8.50 16.44
CA ALA A 234 -21.44 9.39 15.49
C ALA A 234 -21.30 8.70 14.13
N GLU A 235 -21.09 9.44 13.05
CA GLU A 235 -20.83 8.84 11.74
C GLU A 235 -19.52 8.04 11.75
N GLY A 236 -19.61 6.74 11.52
CA GLY A 236 -18.48 5.80 11.58
C GLY A 236 -17.73 5.66 10.26
N GLN A 237 -16.65 4.87 10.30
CA GLN A 237 -16.04 4.35 9.08
C GLN A 237 -16.97 3.30 8.45
N PHE A 238 -17.62 2.51 9.30
CA PHE A 238 -18.72 1.63 8.98
C PHE A 238 -19.91 2.01 9.85
N ALA A 239 -21.07 2.29 9.24
CA ALA A 239 -22.28 2.71 9.94
C ALA A 239 -22.03 3.82 10.99
N THR A 240 -21.95 3.49 12.29
CA THR A 240 -21.72 4.46 13.37
C THR A 240 -20.49 4.14 14.20
N ALA A 241 -19.94 5.15 14.87
CA ALA A 241 -18.77 5.03 15.73
C ALA A 241 -18.99 5.59 17.13
N ALA A 242 -18.04 5.31 18.02
CA ALA A 242 -17.94 5.95 19.32
C ALA A 242 -16.96 7.12 19.27
N SER A 243 -17.44 8.30 19.67
CA SER A 243 -16.66 9.53 19.81
C SER A 243 -16.14 9.68 21.23
N PHE A 244 -14.84 9.88 21.37
CA PHE A 244 -14.13 10.05 22.63
C PHE A 244 -13.66 11.50 22.75
N ALA A 245 -14.03 12.17 23.84
CA ALA A 245 -13.58 13.51 24.18
C ALA A 245 -12.90 13.50 25.56
N GLY A 246 -11.94 12.59 25.72
CA GLY A 246 -11.26 12.30 26.98
C GLY A 246 -11.94 11.32 27.93
N GLY A 247 -13.04 10.69 27.48
CA GLY A 247 -13.60 9.49 28.12
C GLY A 247 -12.88 8.21 27.68
N HIS A 248 -13.32 7.06 28.19
CA HIS A 248 -12.86 5.75 27.72
C HIS A 248 -13.93 4.68 27.94
N ALA A 249 -13.87 3.58 27.20
CA ALA A 249 -14.59 2.36 27.52
C ALA A 249 -13.64 1.34 28.17
N VAL A 250 -14.12 0.55 29.12
CA VAL A 250 -13.27 -0.39 29.88
C VAL A 250 -13.91 -1.77 30.00
N THR A 251 -13.09 -2.81 29.93
CA THR A 251 -13.46 -4.19 30.21
C THR A 251 -12.29 -4.99 30.81
N LYS A 252 -12.54 -6.24 31.19
CA LYS A 252 -11.49 -7.18 31.64
C LYS A 252 -10.57 -7.54 30.46
N PRO A 253 -9.30 -7.93 30.69
CA PRO A 253 -8.42 -8.34 29.60
C PRO A 253 -8.98 -9.60 28.95
N LEU A 254 -8.81 -9.72 27.63
CA LEU A 254 -9.33 -10.85 26.84
C LEU A 254 -8.24 -11.86 26.46
N VAL A 255 -6.98 -11.44 26.54
CA VAL A 255 -5.78 -12.19 26.17
C VAL A 255 -4.74 -12.12 27.29
N ASP A 256 -3.85 -13.10 27.34
CA ASP A 256 -2.63 -13.05 28.15
C ASP A 256 -1.57 -12.27 27.37
N THR A 257 -1.27 -11.04 27.78
CA THR A 257 -0.37 -10.15 27.02
C THR A 257 1.10 -10.52 27.14
N SER A 258 1.43 -11.58 27.88
CA SER A 258 2.76 -12.19 27.83
C SER A 258 2.97 -13.11 26.61
N LYS A 259 1.88 -13.46 25.90
CA LYS A 259 1.86 -14.30 24.69
C LYS A 259 1.63 -13.46 23.44
N SER A 260 1.65 -14.09 22.26
CA SER A 260 1.33 -13.42 21.00
C SER A 260 -0.14 -13.02 20.95
N PHE A 261 -0.42 -11.79 20.51
CA PHE A 261 -1.78 -11.25 20.38
C PHE A 261 -1.80 -10.07 19.40
N THR A 262 -2.99 -9.64 19.00
CA THR A 262 -3.18 -8.48 18.13
C THR A 262 -4.32 -7.61 18.61
N LEU A 263 -4.11 -6.29 18.60
CA LEU A 263 -5.17 -5.28 18.71
C LEU A 263 -5.37 -4.61 17.34
N SER A 264 -6.60 -4.30 16.97
CA SER A 264 -6.87 -3.42 15.83
C SER A 264 -8.04 -2.48 16.09
N ALA A 265 -8.06 -1.37 15.38
CA ALA A 265 -9.16 -0.40 15.40
C ALA A 265 -9.08 0.52 14.17
N TRP A 266 -10.22 1.01 13.72
CA TRP A 266 -10.27 2.25 12.95
C TRP A 266 -10.28 3.44 13.92
N ALA A 267 -9.47 4.46 13.66
CA ALA A 267 -9.39 5.66 14.48
C ALA A 267 -9.33 6.91 13.61
N LYS A 268 -10.12 7.93 13.95
CA LYS A 268 -10.13 9.26 13.34
C LYS A 268 -9.83 10.30 14.41
N PRO A 269 -8.58 10.78 14.52
CA PRO A 269 -8.19 11.72 15.56
C PRO A 269 -8.69 13.12 15.24
N SER A 270 -9.20 13.85 16.24
CA SER A 270 -9.68 15.24 16.06
C SER A 270 -8.57 16.29 16.16
N GLY A 271 -7.31 15.87 16.18
CA GLY A 271 -6.11 16.70 16.32
C GLY A 271 -4.85 15.84 16.21
N ASP A 272 -3.68 16.46 16.28
CA ASP A 272 -2.36 15.81 16.10
C ASP A 272 -1.65 15.42 17.41
N GLY A 273 -2.33 15.60 18.55
CA GLY A 273 -1.81 15.26 19.87
C GLY A 273 -1.71 13.77 20.17
N ASP A 274 -0.95 13.45 21.22
CA ASP A 274 -0.82 12.10 21.76
C ASP A 274 -2.15 11.61 22.35
N GLY A 275 -2.58 10.41 21.97
CA GLY A 275 -3.83 9.81 22.45
C GLY A 275 -3.85 8.29 22.27
N THR A 276 -4.40 7.58 23.25
CA THR A 276 -4.49 6.11 23.25
C THR A 276 -5.82 5.63 22.67
N VAL A 277 -5.78 4.99 21.50
CA VAL A 277 -6.97 4.41 20.85
C VAL A 277 -7.43 3.17 21.60
N ILE A 278 -6.52 2.23 21.88
CA ILE A 278 -6.78 1.04 22.67
C ILE A 278 -5.52 0.63 23.43
N ALA A 279 -5.68 0.20 24.68
CA ALA A 279 -4.58 -0.29 25.50
C ALA A 279 -4.99 -1.48 26.37
N GLU A 280 -4.06 -2.41 26.48
CA GLU A 280 -4.01 -3.41 27.54
C GLU A 280 -3.22 -2.80 28.71
N THR A 281 -3.87 -2.66 29.86
CA THR A 281 -3.44 -1.76 30.94
C THR A 281 -3.20 -2.48 32.25
N GLY A 282 -2.11 -2.10 32.93
CA GLY A 282 -1.83 -2.43 34.32
C GLY A 282 -2.36 -1.37 35.27
N ARG A 283 -1.76 -1.30 36.46
CA ARG A 283 -2.12 -0.31 37.48
C ARG A 283 -1.52 1.06 37.19
N HIS A 284 -0.33 1.11 36.63
CA HIS A 284 0.50 2.31 36.46
C HIS A 284 0.90 2.58 35.02
N ALA A 285 1.01 1.53 34.19
CA ALA A 285 1.42 1.65 32.80
C ALA A 285 0.51 0.83 31.87
N ASN A 286 0.54 1.16 30.58
CA ASN A 286 0.01 0.27 29.54
C ASN A 286 0.99 -0.90 29.39
N ALA A 287 0.53 -2.15 29.45
CA ALA A 287 1.33 -3.27 28.97
C ALA A 287 1.62 -3.07 27.48
N PHE A 288 0.55 -2.79 26.73
CA PHE A 288 0.58 -2.45 25.32
C PHE A 288 -0.43 -1.36 25.00
N ALA A 289 -0.13 -0.51 24.02
CA ALA A 289 -1.06 0.51 23.53
C ALA A 289 -0.90 0.74 22.02
N LEU A 290 -2.02 0.76 21.31
CA LEU A 290 -2.14 1.41 20.01
C LEU A 290 -2.53 2.87 20.26
N GLN A 291 -1.67 3.79 19.81
CA GLN A 291 -1.77 5.20 20.18
C GLN A 291 -1.10 6.10 19.14
N SER A 292 -1.40 7.40 19.20
CA SER A 292 -0.58 8.44 18.57
C SER A 292 0.52 8.90 19.53
N VAL A 293 1.74 9.07 19.01
CA VAL A 293 2.90 9.62 19.72
C VAL A 293 3.66 10.54 18.79
N GLY A 294 3.83 11.81 19.20
CA GLY A 294 4.64 12.77 18.45
C GLY A 294 4.13 13.04 17.03
N GLY A 295 2.81 12.99 16.81
CA GLY A 295 2.20 13.16 15.50
C GLY A 295 2.26 11.94 14.59
N HIS A 296 2.60 10.75 15.11
CA HIS A 296 2.65 9.50 14.35
C HIS A 296 1.88 8.38 15.06
N TRP A 297 1.38 7.40 14.30
CA TRP A 297 0.81 6.19 14.87
C TRP A 297 1.88 5.26 15.41
N ALA A 298 1.64 4.66 16.58
CA ALA A 298 2.57 3.76 17.23
C ALA A 298 1.86 2.58 17.91
N PHE A 299 2.51 1.41 17.86
CA PHE A 299 2.23 0.32 18.79
C PHE A 299 3.35 0.29 19.82
N VAL A 300 3.00 0.40 21.10
CA VAL A 300 3.96 0.64 22.19
C VAL A 300 3.82 -0.43 23.26
N LYS A 301 4.94 -0.96 23.73
CA LYS A 301 5.05 -1.93 24.82
C LYS A 301 5.85 -1.34 25.98
N SER A 302 5.35 -1.44 27.21
CA SER A 302 6.12 -1.02 28.40
C SER A 302 6.88 -2.19 29.01
N ALA A 303 8.07 -1.93 29.55
CA ALA A 303 8.92 -2.96 30.17
C ALA A 303 8.36 -3.53 31.48
N SER A 304 7.52 -2.77 32.21
CA SER A 304 6.88 -3.22 33.46
C SER A 304 5.68 -2.34 33.86
N ASP A 305 4.87 -2.80 34.83
CA ASP A 305 3.78 -2.04 35.44
C ASP A 305 4.31 -1.07 36.52
N SER A 306 5.10 -0.08 36.10
CA SER A 306 5.64 0.96 36.99
C SER A 306 5.56 2.34 36.34
N PRO A 307 5.38 3.41 37.13
CA PRO A 307 5.44 4.78 36.61
C PRO A 307 6.75 5.04 35.85
N GLY A 308 6.67 5.57 34.63
CA GLY A 308 7.85 5.90 33.83
C GLY A 308 8.65 4.70 33.31
N ALA A 309 8.03 3.51 33.23
CA ALA A 309 8.67 2.34 32.63
C ALA A 309 9.18 2.65 31.21
N ALA A 310 10.37 2.13 30.89
CA ALA A 310 10.90 2.21 29.53
C ALA A 310 9.95 1.53 28.54
N THR A 311 9.92 2.04 27.31
CA THR A 311 9.02 1.56 26.26
C THR A 311 9.76 1.17 25.01
N GLU A 312 9.32 0.09 24.37
CA GLU A 312 9.64 -0.23 22.97
C GLU A 312 8.48 0.21 22.08
N GLN A 313 8.79 0.76 20.90
CA GLN A 313 7.78 1.38 20.03
C GLN A 313 8.00 1.01 18.56
N ALA A 314 6.97 0.47 17.92
CA ALA A 314 6.85 0.37 16.48
C ALA A 314 6.10 1.62 16.01
N VAL A 315 6.81 2.60 15.43
CA VAL A 315 6.27 3.92 15.05
C VAL A 315 6.21 4.03 13.53
N ALA A 316 5.08 4.47 13.00
CA ALA A 316 4.91 4.70 11.57
C ALA A 316 5.66 5.95 11.12
N GLU A 317 6.33 5.89 9.97
CA GLU A 317 6.98 7.08 9.37
C GLU A 317 5.97 8.11 8.86
N GLN A 318 4.81 7.64 8.39
CA GLN A 318 3.75 8.51 7.90
C GLN A 318 3.17 9.35 9.05
N PRO A 319 2.91 10.65 8.82
CA PRO A 319 2.29 11.49 9.83
C PRO A 319 0.84 11.06 10.08
N LEU A 320 0.36 11.38 11.27
CA LEU A 320 -1.05 11.32 11.62
C LEU A 320 -1.79 12.44 10.89
N TYR A 321 -2.89 12.07 10.22
CA TYR A 321 -3.77 13.02 9.55
C TYR A 321 -5.00 13.27 10.41
N GLN A 322 -5.16 14.52 10.85
CA GLN A 322 -6.34 14.94 11.58
C GLN A 322 -7.60 14.72 10.74
N ASP A 323 -8.70 14.36 11.42
CA ASP A 323 -10.04 14.15 10.87
C ASP A 323 -10.08 13.12 9.72
N THR A 324 -9.06 12.27 9.65
CA THR A 324 -8.93 11.19 8.65
C THR A 324 -8.92 9.83 9.35
N TRP A 325 -9.77 8.92 8.90
CA TRP A 325 -9.79 7.55 9.39
C TRP A 325 -8.49 6.80 9.02
N ALA A 326 -7.88 6.14 10.00
CA ALA A 326 -6.78 5.21 9.80
C ALA A 326 -7.12 3.85 10.42
N HIS A 327 -6.87 2.76 9.70
CA HIS A 327 -6.95 1.42 10.27
C HIS A 327 -5.61 1.05 10.90
N LEU A 328 -5.61 0.72 12.18
CA LEU A 328 -4.41 0.41 12.96
C LEU A 328 -4.44 -1.06 13.34
N VAL A 329 -3.30 -1.76 13.17
CA VAL A 329 -3.10 -3.13 13.67
C VAL A 329 -1.77 -3.18 14.41
N GLY A 330 -1.83 -3.48 15.70
CA GLY A 330 -0.67 -3.73 16.56
C GLY A 330 -0.57 -5.22 16.86
N SER A 331 0.43 -5.88 16.30
CA SER A 331 0.64 -7.32 16.41
C SER A 331 1.92 -7.60 17.22
N TYR A 332 1.77 -8.26 18.36
CA TYR A 332 2.89 -8.71 19.19
C TYR A 332 3.12 -10.21 18.95
N ASP A 333 4.35 -10.55 18.61
CA ASP A 333 4.81 -11.93 18.44
C ASP A 333 5.79 -12.27 19.56
N ALA A 334 5.33 -13.05 20.53
CA ALA A 334 6.15 -13.47 21.66
C ALA A 334 7.21 -14.51 21.27
N THR A 335 6.97 -15.30 20.22
CA THR A 335 7.88 -16.36 19.75
C THR A 335 9.12 -15.75 19.09
N GLN A 336 8.92 -14.77 18.21
CA GLN A 336 10.03 -14.04 17.56
C GLN A 336 10.47 -12.80 18.34
N ASN A 337 9.76 -12.45 19.42
CA ASN A 337 9.93 -11.23 20.20
C ASN A 337 9.90 -9.95 19.33
N ARG A 338 8.83 -9.80 18.54
CA ARG A 338 8.65 -8.69 17.58
C ARG A 338 7.40 -7.87 17.87
N LEU A 339 7.52 -6.57 17.66
CA LEU A 339 6.44 -5.60 17.73
C LEU A 339 6.19 -5.06 16.32
N ARG A 340 4.98 -5.29 15.80
CA ARG A 340 4.62 -4.92 14.43
C ARG A 340 3.45 -3.94 14.45
N LEU A 341 3.57 -2.89 13.65
CA LEU A 341 2.51 -1.94 13.37
C LEU A 341 2.17 -2.00 11.88
N TYR A 342 0.89 -2.14 11.59
CA TYR A 342 0.34 -1.90 10.27
C TYR A 342 -0.58 -0.70 10.34
N VAL A 343 -0.50 0.18 9.34
CA VAL A 343 -1.43 1.28 9.18
C VAL A 343 -2.04 1.17 7.80
N ASN A 344 -3.37 1.22 7.73
CA ASN A 344 -4.15 1.12 6.50
C ASN A 344 -3.82 -0.15 5.71
N GLY A 345 -3.59 -1.24 6.45
CA GLY A 345 -3.30 -2.56 5.88
C GLY A 345 -1.87 -2.73 5.36
N ARG A 346 -1.02 -1.71 5.45
CA ARG A 346 0.38 -1.77 5.03
C ARG A 346 1.32 -1.88 6.23
N PRO A 347 2.42 -2.66 6.15
CA PRO A 347 3.44 -2.68 7.19
C PRO A 347 4.02 -1.28 7.38
N ALA A 348 3.97 -0.76 8.60
CA ALA A 348 4.48 0.56 8.96
C ALA A 348 5.76 0.48 9.79
N ALA A 349 5.86 -0.50 10.70
CA ALA A 349 7.07 -0.76 11.47
C ALA A 349 7.12 -2.23 11.93
N ASP A 350 8.33 -2.80 11.99
CA ASP A 350 8.62 -4.11 12.57
C ASP A 350 9.93 -4.02 13.35
N VAL A 351 9.85 -4.07 14.68
CA VAL A 351 11.00 -3.86 15.59
C VAL A 351 11.10 -4.98 16.63
N PRO A 352 12.28 -5.22 17.22
CA PRO A 352 12.40 -6.06 18.40
C PRO A 352 11.52 -5.54 19.55
N ALA A 353 10.83 -6.42 20.27
CA ALA A 353 9.95 -6.05 21.38
C ALA A 353 10.68 -5.91 22.75
N GLY A 354 12.01 -5.98 22.73
CA GLY A 354 12.88 -5.73 23.89
C GLY A 354 12.77 -6.82 24.96
N GLY A 355 12.78 -6.40 26.23
CA GLY A 355 12.65 -7.29 27.38
C GLY A 355 11.32 -8.06 27.43
N PRO A 356 11.13 -8.98 28.39
CA PRO A 356 9.93 -9.81 28.48
C PRO A 356 8.64 -8.97 28.56
N ALA A 357 7.55 -9.51 28.01
CA ALA A 357 6.21 -8.95 28.20
C ALA A 357 5.63 -9.34 29.57
N TRP A 358 4.63 -8.60 30.02
CA TRP A 358 3.89 -8.86 31.26
C TRP A 358 2.39 -8.81 31.00
N ASP A 359 1.63 -9.50 31.84
CA ASP A 359 0.19 -9.68 31.65
C ASP A 359 -0.62 -8.49 32.20
N ALA A 360 -1.55 -7.99 31.39
CA ALA A 360 -2.37 -6.84 31.68
C ALA A 360 -3.53 -7.16 32.65
N ARG A 361 -4.15 -6.11 33.18
CA ARG A 361 -5.25 -6.21 34.16
C ARG A 361 -6.60 -5.73 33.63
N SER A 362 -6.61 -4.93 32.56
CA SER A 362 -7.82 -4.43 31.91
C SER A 362 -7.55 -3.98 30.49
N LEU A 363 -8.55 -4.09 29.63
CA LEU A 363 -8.55 -3.48 28.31
C LEU A 363 -9.33 -2.15 28.36
N ARG A 364 -8.77 -1.12 27.72
CA ARG A 364 -9.39 0.21 27.61
C ARG A 364 -9.39 0.68 26.18
N ILE A 365 -10.49 1.30 25.76
CA ILE A 365 -10.65 1.96 24.46
C ILE A 365 -10.79 3.46 24.73
N GLY A 366 -9.98 4.28 24.07
CA GLY A 366 -10.00 5.75 24.19
C GLY A 366 -9.14 6.34 25.31
N ALA A 367 -8.48 5.52 26.14
CA ALA A 367 -7.47 5.98 27.09
C ALA A 367 -6.54 4.86 27.57
N GLY A 368 -5.37 5.24 28.09
CA GLY A 368 -4.43 4.34 28.76
C GLY A 368 -4.72 4.10 30.27
N ALA A 369 -3.72 3.55 30.95
CA ALA A 369 -3.76 3.21 32.37
C ALA A 369 -4.00 4.45 33.28
N PRO A 370 -4.69 4.29 34.43
CA PRO A 370 -4.88 5.37 35.39
C PRO A 370 -3.55 5.97 35.87
N GLY A 371 -3.41 7.30 35.86
CA GLY A 371 -2.21 8.01 36.35
C GLY A 371 -1.20 8.44 35.27
N GLY A 372 -1.35 7.95 34.03
CA GLY A 372 -0.61 8.39 32.85
C GLY A 372 -1.46 8.36 31.58
N ALA A 373 -2.79 8.42 31.75
CA ALA A 373 -3.76 8.30 30.67
C ALA A 373 -3.51 9.40 29.63
N ARG A 374 -3.21 8.98 28.39
CA ARG A 374 -3.22 9.82 27.19
C ARG A 374 -4.62 9.70 26.59
N PRO A 375 -5.61 10.50 27.03
CA PRO A 375 -6.96 10.40 26.50
C PRO A 375 -6.97 10.59 24.99
N PHE A 376 -7.74 9.76 24.29
CA PHE A 376 -7.99 9.96 22.88
C PHE A 376 -9.09 11.00 22.68
N HIS A 377 -8.90 11.83 21.67
CA HIS A 377 -9.85 12.82 21.19
C HIS A 377 -10.13 12.53 19.71
N GLY A 378 -11.34 12.07 19.41
CA GLY A 378 -11.71 11.63 18.07
C GLY A 378 -12.67 10.43 18.09
N ASP A 379 -12.89 9.85 16.92
CA ASP A 379 -13.81 8.73 16.74
C ASP A 379 -13.04 7.41 16.62
N VAL A 380 -13.60 6.34 17.17
CA VAL A 380 -13.05 4.97 17.10
C VAL A 380 -14.14 4.02 16.63
N ASP A 381 -13.77 3.06 15.79
CA ASP A 381 -14.66 2.12 15.13
C ASP A 381 -13.98 0.73 14.96
N GLU A 382 -14.76 -0.34 14.81
CA GLU A 382 -14.32 -1.70 14.46
C GLU A 382 -13.11 -2.23 15.28
N VAL A 383 -13.21 -2.12 16.61
CA VAL A 383 -12.15 -2.53 17.55
C VAL A 383 -12.11 -4.05 17.67
N ARG A 384 -10.95 -4.67 17.41
CA ARG A 384 -10.77 -6.14 17.50
C ARG A 384 -9.63 -6.53 18.41
N VAL A 385 -9.78 -7.68 19.07
CA VAL A 385 -8.74 -8.34 19.86
C VAL A 385 -8.59 -9.79 19.39
N HIS A 386 -7.37 -10.17 19.00
CA HIS A 386 -7.03 -11.55 18.63
C HIS A 386 -6.03 -12.13 19.63
N ASP A 387 -6.17 -13.42 19.95
CA ASP A 387 -5.27 -14.20 20.80
C ASP A 387 -4.10 -14.84 20.02
N ARG A 388 -3.76 -14.24 18.89
CA ARG A 388 -2.66 -14.62 18.01
C ARG A 388 -2.12 -13.38 17.31
N MET A 389 -0.97 -13.54 16.66
CA MET A 389 -0.54 -12.54 15.70
C MET A 389 -1.42 -12.59 14.44
N VAL A 390 -1.81 -11.42 13.96
CA VAL A 390 -2.39 -11.22 12.62
C VAL A 390 -1.24 -11.01 11.65
N VAL A 391 -1.33 -11.66 10.48
CA VAL A 391 -0.29 -11.62 9.44
C VAL A 391 -0.56 -10.49 8.43
N PRO A 392 0.41 -10.10 7.57
CA PRO A 392 0.26 -8.96 6.67
C PRO A 392 -1.00 -8.99 5.79
N ASP A 393 -1.31 -10.14 5.17
CA ASP A 393 -2.49 -10.24 4.30
C ASP A 393 -3.80 -10.05 5.05
N GLU A 394 -3.91 -10.59 6.27
CA GLU A 394 -5.07 -10.37 7.12
C GLU A 394 -5.19 -8.90 7.55
N ALA A 395 -4.07 -8.25 7.92
CA ALA A 395 -4.05 -6.83 8.25
C ALA A 395 -4.48 -5.97 7.03
N ALA A 396 -4.07 -6.36 5.82
CA ALA A 396 -4.49 -5.73 4.58
C ALA A 396 -5.99 -5.92 4.31
N GLN A 397 -6.55 -7.11 4.56
CA GLN A 397 -8.00 -7.33 4.42
C GLN A 397 -8.81 -6.50 5.42
N MET A 398 -8.37 -6.40 6.68
CA MET A 398 -9.09 -5.65 7.71
C MET A 398 -9.19 -4.13 7.43
N ALA A 399 -8.26 -3.59 6.65
CA ALA A 399 -8.26 -2.19 6.24
C ALA A 399 -9.11 -1.90 4.99
N LYS A 400 -9.70 -2.92 4.35
CA LYS A 400 -10.50 -2.72 3.13
C LYS A 400 -11.82 -2.04 3.47
N VAL A 401 -12.11 -0.98 2.73
CA VAL A 401 -13.41 -0.30 2.72
C VAL A 401 -14.09 -0.66 1.41
N PRO A 402 -15.21 -1.40 1.41
CA PRO A 402 -15.90 -1.77 0.18
C PRO A 402 -16.31 -0.53 -0.62
N SER A 403 -16.23 -0.62 -1.95
CA SER A 403 -16.76 0.42 -2.83
C SER A 403 -18.24 0.17 -3.13
N GLU A 404 -19.04 1.23 -3.20
CA GLU A 404 -20.45 1.20 -3.56
C GLU A 404 -20.68 2.15 -4.74
N VAL A 405 -21.44 1.69 -5.74
CA VAL A 405 -21.84 2.53 -6.87
C VAL A 405 -22.91 3.49 -6.40
N ARG A 406 -22.65 4.80 -6.51
CA ARG A 406 -23.55 5.87 -6.05
C ARG A 406 -24.30 6.55 -7.19
N GLY A 407 -23.81 6.42 -8.41
CA GLY A 407 -24.48 6.85 -9.62
C GLY A 407 -23.81 6.26 -10.84
N ARG A 408 -24.60 5.96 -11.87
CA ARG A 408 -24.09 5.52 -13.17
C ARG A 408 -24.95 6.08 -14.30
N TRP A 409 -24.31 6.70 -15.28
CA TRP A 409 -24.96 7.27 -16.45
C TRP A 409 -24.40 6.62 -17.71
N LYS A 410 -25.20 5.72 -18.28
CA LYS A 410 -24.87 4.94 -19.48
C LYS A 410 -25.07 5.71 -20.78
N PHE A 411 -25.77 6.85 -20.75
CA PHE A 411 -26.07 7.68 -21.92
C PHE A 411 -26.63 6.95 -23.16
N ASN A 412 -27.21 5.77 -22.97
CA ASN A 412 -27.77 4.94 -24.04
C ASN A 412 -29.11 5.44 -24.59
N ALA A 413 -29.83 6.25 -23.82
CA ALA A 413 -31.16 6.77 -24.19
C ALA A 413 -31.42 8.18 -23.63
N ASP A 414 -30.94 8.45 -22.43
CA ASP A 414 -31.11 9.71 -21.72
C ASP A 414 -30.00 9.91 -20.67
N GLY A 415 -30.12 10.94 -19.84
CA GLY A 415 -29.24 11.19 -18.70
C GLY A 415 -29.72 10.55 -17.39
N ALA A 416 -30.52 9.47 -17.43
CA ALA A 416 -30.97 8.81 -16.20
C ALA A 416 -29.80 8.13 -15.46
N ASP A 417 -29.90 8.11 -14.13
CA ASP A 417 -29.04 7.30 -13.28
C ASP A 417 -29.59 5.86 -13.26
N ASP A 418 -28.75 4.89 -13.65
CA ASP A 418 -29.10 3.47 -13.73
C ASP A 418 -29.15 2.80 -12.34
N THR A 419 -28.75 3.53 -11.28
CA THR A 419 -28.82 3.05 -9.89
C THR A 419 -30.16 3.37 -9.23
N ALA A 420 -30.40 2.75 -8.07
CA ALA A 420 -31.57 3.05 -7.24
C ALA A 420 -31.49 4.43 -6.53
N PHE A 421 -30.34 5.13 -6.58
CA PHE A 421 -30.18 6.44 -5.94
C PHE A 421 -30.89 7.56 -6.72
N GLY A 422 -31.01 7.43 -8.04
CA GLY A 422 -31.84 8.30 -8.86
C GLY A 422 -31.28 9.73 -8.94
N HIS A 423 -30.01 9.87 -9.29
CA HIS A 423 -29.34 11.15 -9.56
C HIS A 423 -29.29 11.47 -11.07
N PRO A 424 -30.39 11.83 -11.74
CA PRO A 424 -30.35 12.09 -13.18
C PRO A 424 -29.45 13.28 -13.51
N MET A 425 -28.80 13.21 -14.67
CA MET A 425 -28.07 14.33 -15.25
C MET A 425 -28.98 15.18 -16.14
N THR A 426 -28.89 16.50 -15.96
CA THR A 426 -29.53 17.49 -16.83
C THR A 426 -28.58 17.86 -17.95
N LEU A 427 -29.07 17.87 -19.19
CA LEU A 427 -28.29 18.25 -20.37
C LEU A 427 -28.45 19.74 -20.68
N HIS A 428 -27.35 20.42 -20.98
CA HIS A 428 -27.31 21.86 -21.17
C HIS A 428 -26.60 22.26 -22.45
N GLY A 429 -26.90 23.48 -22.94
CA GLY A 429 -26.08 24.17 -23.94
C GLY A 429 -25.88 23.44 -25.27
N GLY A 430 -26.82 22.57 -25.65
CA GLY A 430 -26.74 21.77 -26.87
C GLY A 430 -26.22 20.34 -26.67
N ALA A 431 -25.96 19.91 -25.43
CA ALA A 431 -25.70 18.52 -25.11
C ALA A 431 -26.88 17.63 -25.49
N ALA A 432 -26.62 16.48 -26.13
CA ALA A 432 -27.65 15.56 -26.61
C ALA A 432 -27.17 14.11 -26.58
N ILE A 433 -28.11 13.18 -26.41
CA ILE A 433 -27.84 11.76 -26.61
C ILE A 433 -27.95 11.44 -28.10
N ASP A 434 -26.87 10.92 -28.69
CA ASP A 434 -26.77 10.62 -30.11
C ASP A 434 -26.51 9.11 -30.33
N PRO A 435 -27.39 8.41 -31.07
CA PRO A 435 -27.19 7.01 -31.44
C PRO A 435 -25.89 6.72 -32.21
N ASP A 436 -25.32 7.71 -32.90
CA ASP A 436 -24.06 7.56 -33.64
C ASP A 436 -22.82 7.81 -32.76
N ALA A 437 -23.02 8.13 -31.47
CA ALA A 437 -21.96 8.47 -30.51
C ALA A 437 -21.69 7.38 -29.46
N GLY A 438 -22.17 6.16 -29.67
CA GLY A 438 -22.00 5.06 -28.71
C GLY A 438 -20.58 4.48 -28.64
N LEU A 439 -20.16 4.11 -27.44
CA LEU A 439 -18.90 3.41 -27.21
C LEU A 439 -18.86 2.04 -27.93
N GLY A 440 -17.83 1.84 -28.76
CA GLY A 440 -17.53 0.53 -29.36
C GLY A 440 -18.53 0.03 -30.41
N GLY A 441 -19.48 0.87 -30.86
CA GLY A 441 -20.44 0.61 -31.95
C GLY A 441 -21.52 -0.45 -31.67
N PHE A 442 -21.17 -1.56 -31.01
CA PHE A 442 -22.09 -2.61 -30.57
C PHE A 442 -22.26 -2.68 -29.05
N SER A 443 -21.34 -2.09 -28.27
CA SER A 443 -21.34 -2.16 -26.82
C SER A 443 -22.34 -1.18 -26.20
N SER A 444 -22.38 0.05 -26.71
CA SER A 444 -23.37 1.07 -26.32
C SER A 444 -24.20 1.53 -27.53
N PRO A 445 -25.55 1.55 -27.44
CA PRO A 445 -26.42 2.02 -28.53
C PRO A 445 -26.43 3.54 -28.79
N ALA A 446 -25.90 4.36 -27.88
CA ALA A 446 -25.80 5.82 -28.02
C ALA A 446 -24.74 6.37 -27.07
N GLY A 447 -24.45 7.67 -27.15
CA GLY A 447 -23.59 8.37 -26.18
C GLY A 447 -23.94 9.85 -26.03
N LEU A 448 -23.39 10.49 -25.00
CA LEU A 448 -23.56 11.92 -24.76
C LEU A 448 -22.63 12.73 -25.67
N THR A 449 -23.19 13.49 -26.61
CA THR A 449 -22.43 14.39 -27.48
C THR A 449 -22.31 15.78 -26.88
N LEU A 450 -21.09 16.31 -26.91
CA LEU A 450 -20.75 17.66 -26.44
C LEU A 450 -20.04 18.42 -27.57
N ASN A 451 -20.46 19.66 -27.80
CA ASN A 451 -20.09 20.44 -28.99
C ASN A 451 -18.83 21.30 -28.80
N GLY A 452 -18.19 21.28 -27.64
CA GLY A 452 -17.06 22.15 -27.30
C GLY A 452 -17.42 23.64 -27.13
N ASP A 453 -18.70 23.99 -27.14
CA ASP A 453 -19.22 25.36 -27.07
C ASP A 453 -20.50 25.42 -26.22
N GLY A 454 -20.32 25.38 -24.90
CA GLY A 454 -21.42 25.54 -23.94
C GLY A 454 -22.17 24.26 -23.59
N ALA A 455 -21.98 23.15 -24.31
CA ALA A 455 -22.60 21.87 -23.98
C ALA A 455 -21.94 21.19 -22.78
N TYR A 456 -22.76 20.71 -21.84
CA TYR A 456 -22.34 19.90 -20.68
C TYR A 456 -23.55 19.16 -20.10
N ALA A 457 -23.29 18.23 -19.19
CA ALA A 457 -24.30 17.60 -18.35
C ALA A 457 -23.93 17.70 -16.88
N ASP A 458 -24.92 17.78 -15.99
CA ASP A 458 -24.66 17.73 -14.55
C ASP A 458 -25.77 17.13 -13.71
N THR A 459 -25.35 16.60 -12.56
CA THR A 459 -26.28 16.19 -11.49
C THR A 459 -26.68 17.41 -10.66
N ALA A 460 -27.90 17.42 -10.13
CA ALA A 460 -28.43 18.57 -9.37
C ALA A 460 -27.69 18.86 -8.04
N GLY A 461 -26.89 17.92 -7.55
CA GLY A 461 -26.15 18.03 -6.29
C GLY A 461 -25.16 16.87 -6.11
N PRO A 462 -24.43 16.84 -4.98
CA PRO A 462 -23.41 15.84 -4.72
C PRO A 462 -23.95 14.41 -4.78
N VAL A 463 -23.17 13.50 -5.37
CA VAL A 463 -23.52 12.07 -5.57
C VAL A 463 -22.86 11.17 -4.52
N ALA A 464 -21.64 11.53 -4.10
CA ALA A 464 -20.90 10.83 -3.06
C ALA A 464 -20.11 11.84 -2.22
N ARG A 465 -19.63 11.41 -1.05
CA ARG A 465 -18.77 12.21 -0.17
C ARG A 465 -17.34 12.23 -0.71
N THR A 466 -16.84 13.39 -1.09
CA THR A 466 -15.52 13.53 -1.76
C THR A 466 -14.39 13.94 -0.82
N ASP A 467 -14.71 14.10 0.46
CA ASP A 467 -13.77 14.10 1.59
C ASP A 467 -13.41 12.68 2.05
N LYS A 468 -14.16 11.66 1.61
CA LYS A 468 -13.89 10.23 1.83
C LYS A 468 -13.25 9.59 0.59
N SER A 469 -12.90 8.30 0.66
CA SER A 469 -12.44 7.56 -0.51
C SER A 469 -13.55 7.51 -1.56
N PHE A 470 -13.24 7.79 -2.83
CA PHE A 470 -14.19 7.75 -3.94
C PHE A 470 -13.47 7.40 -5.23
N SER A 471 -14.23 6.98 -6.23
CA SER A 471 -13.72 6.76 -7.59
C SER A 471 -14.70 7.28 -8.63
N ILE A 472 -14.19 7.82 -9.73
CA ILE A 472 -14.99 8.29 -10.86
C ILE A 472 -14.41 7.71 -12.13
N THR A 473 -15.25 7.13 -12.98
CA THR A 473 -14.82 6.64 -14.28
C THR A 473 -15.70 7.18 -15.40
N ALA A 474 -15.16 7.25 -16.61
CA ALA A 474 -15.88 7.64 -17.82
C ALA A 474 -15.14 7.14 -19.05
N TRP A 475 -15.87 6.82 -20.11
CA TRP A 475 -15.31 6.70 -21.45
C TRP A 475 -15.42 8.04 -22.16
N ALA A 476 -14.35 8.47 -22.81
CA ALA A 476 -14.30 9.72 -23.55
C ALA A 476 -13.75 9.53 -24.97
N ASP A 477 -14.48 10.04 -25.96
CA ASP A 477 -14.01 10.13 -27.35
C ASP A 477 -12.99 11.26 -27.47
N VAL A 478 -11.78 10.91 -27.90
CA VAL A 478 -10.63 11.80 -28.04
C VAL A 478 -10.21 12.03 -29.50
N GLU A 479 -10.98 11.54 -30.47
CA GLU A 479 -10.69 11.77 -31.90
C GLU A 479 -11.04 13.19 -32.35
N GLN A 480 -12.04 13.82 -31.72
CA GLN A 480 -12.41 15.20 -32.01
C GLN A 480 -11.40 16.18 -31.41
N TRP A 481 -10.22 16.24 -32.04
CA TRP A 481 -9.12 17.09 -31.62
C TRP A 481 -9.48 18.57 -31.75
N ALA A 482 -9.69 19.24 -30.62
CA ALA A 482 -9.99 20.67 -30.58
C ALA A 482 -8.74 21.57 -30.56
N GLY A 483 -7.52 21.01 -30.52
CA GLY A 483 -6.27 21.78 -30.44
C GLY A 483 -6.11 22.63 -29.17
N ARG A 484 -7.02 22.52 -28.20
CA ARG A 484 -7.06 23.26 -26.93
C ARG A 484 -7.32 22.35 -25.72
N PRO A 485 -6.95 22.77 -24.50
CA PRO A 485 -7.38 22.10 -23.28
C PRO A 485 -8.91 21.94 -23.19
N MET A 486 -9.35 20.80 -22.66
CA MET A 486 -10.75 20.47 -22.45
C MET A 486 -10.92 19.76 -21.10
N THR A 487 -12.03 19.98 -20.41
CA THR A 487 -12.38 19.30 -19.15
C THR A 487 -13.47 18.26 -19.39
N LEU A 488 -13.17 17.00 -19.05
CA LEU A 488 -14.10 15.88 -19.15
C LEU A 488 -15.02 15.80 -17.93
N LEU A 489 -14.45 15.84 -16.73
CA LEU A 489 -15.19 15.72 -15.46
C LEU A 489 -14.76 16.81 -14.49
N SER A 490 -15.69 17.34 -13.71
CA SER A 490 -15.35 18.15 -12.54
C SER A 490 -16.34 17.97 -11.37
N LEU A 491 -15.84 18.23 -10.16
CA LEU A 491 -16.64 18.24 -8.93
C LEU A 491 -16.52 19.60 -8.24
N PRO A 492 -17.51 20.50 -8.35
CA PRO A 492 -17.44 21.84 -7.78
C PRO A 492 -17.53 21.86 -6.25
N GLY A 493 -16.54 22.50 -5.62
CA GLY A 493 -16.60 22.98 -4.24
C GLY A 493 -17.27 24.35 -4.14
N ARG A 494 -16.99 25.11 -3.07
CA ARG A 494 -17.47 26.49 -2.91
C ARG A 494 -16.50 27.52 -3.49
N ASN A 495 -15.20 27.25 -3.45
CA ASN A 495 -14.14 28.17 -3.89
C ASN A 495 -13.35 27.66 -5.10
N GLY A 496 -13.55 26.40 -5.50
CA GLY A 496 -12.89 25.78 -6.65
C GLY A 496 -13.41 24.37 -6.86
N ASP A 497 -13.07 23.78 -8.00
CA ASP A 497 -13.31 22.36 -8.21
C ASP A 497 -12.45 21.51 -7.26
N ARG A 498 -13.08 20.56 -6.57
CA ARG A 498 -12.42 19.50 -5.80
C ARG A 498 -11.51 18.68 -6.68
N LEU A 499 -12.02 18.34 -7.86
CA LEU A 499 -11.23 17.77 -8.93
C LEU A 499 -11.70 18.25 -10.29
N SER A 500 -10.77 18.30 -11.23
CA SER A 500 -11.03 18.45 -12.66
C SER A 500 -10.17 17.45 -13.43
N VAL A 501 -10.79 16.66 -14.29
CA VAL A 501 -10.13 15.72 -15.22
C VAL A 501 -10.08 16.36 -16.59
N ARG A 502 -8.88 16.63 -17.08
CA ARG A 502 -8.63 17.46 -18.26
C ARG A 502 -7.85 16.68 -19.30
N TYR A 503 -8.14 16.93 -20.56
CA TYR A 503 -7.30 16.53 -21.67
C TYR A 503 -6.48 17.73 -22.15
N LEU A 504 -5.17 17.56 -22.19
CA LEU A 504 -4.21 18.54 -22.71
C LEU A 504 -3.68 18.02 -24.04
N PRO A 505 -4.08 18.61 -25.17
CA PRO A 505 -3.58 18.18 -26.48
C PRO A 505 -2.11 18.56 -26.66
N SER A 506 -1.45 17.84 -27.57
CA SER A 506 -0.15 18.23 -28.12
C SER A 506 -0.25 18.49 -29.63
N GLU A 507 0.82 19.04 -30.22
CA GLU A 507 0.93 19.22 -31.68
C GLU A 507 0.79 17.91 -32.45
N ASP A 508 1.36 16.81 -31.91
CA ASP A 508 1.07 15.46 -32.37
C ASP A 508 -0.24 15.01 -31.72
N PRO A 509 -1.31 14.72 -32.49
CA PRO A 509 -2.59 14.33 -31.89
C PRO A 509 -2.43 13.13 -30.96
N TYR A 510 -1.55 12.18 -31.29
CA TYR A 510 -1.35 10.93 -30.52
C TYR A 510 -0.51 11.10 -29.25
N ARG A 511 -0.01 12.30 -28.95
CA ARG A 511 0.85 12.56 -27.76
C ARG A 511 0.21 13.46 -26.70
N GLY A 512 -1.10 13.69 -26.80
CA GLY A 512 -1.85 14.38 -25.75
C GLY A 512 -1.74 13.66 -24.41
N LYS A 513 -2.06 14.37 -23.34
CA LYS A 513 -2.02 13.82 -21.98
C LYS A 513 -3.30 14.11 -21.22
N TRP A 514 -3.66 13.17 -20.37
CA TRP A 514 -4.68 13.33 -19.35
C TRP A 514 -4.07 13.95 -18.11
N GLN A 515 -4.78 14.89 -17.51
CA GLN A 515 -4.38 15.61 -16.31
C GLN A 515 -5.54 15.60 -15.31
N LEU A 516 -5.28 15.06 -14.12
CA LEU A 516 -6.13 15.21 -12.96
C LEU A 516 -5.57 16.35 -12.10
N VAL A 517 -6.39 17.35 -11.84
CA VAL A 517 -6.09 18.42 -10.88
C VAL A 517 -6.98 18.21 -9.66
N MET A 518 -6.39 18.11 -8.48
CA MET A 518 -7.13 17.98 -7.21
C MET A 518 -6.80 19.14 -6.28
N THR A 519 -7.81 19.94 -5.95
CA THR A 519 -7.67 21.02 -4.96
C THR A 519 -7.66 20.42 -3.55
N GLU A 520 -6.73 20.89 -2.70
CA GLU A 520 -6.45 20.25 -1.40
C GLU A 520 -7.39 20.71 -0.28
N GLU A 521 -7.94 21.92 -0.37
CA GLU A 521 -8.85 22.52 0.61
C GLU A 521 -9.91 23.40 -0.09
N ASP A 522 -11.11 23.54 0.47
CA ASP A 522 -12.15 24.40 -0.09
C ASP A 522 -12.01 25.85 0.43
N VAL A 523 -10.90 26.49 0.06
CA VAL A 523 -10.60 27.89 0.39
C VAL A 523 -10.09 28.63 -0.85
N PRO A 524 -10.19 29.97 -0.91
CA PRO A 524 -9.58 30.74 -1.98
C PRO A 524 -8.08 30.45 -2.10
N ASP A 525 -7.56 30.38 -3.33
CA ASP A 525 -6.14 30.16 -3.64
C ASP A 525 -5.55 28.87 -3.05
N ALA A 526 -6.39 27.86 -2.77
CA ALA A 526 -5.97 26.58 -2.26
C ALA A 526 -4.94 25.91 -3.18
N LYS A 527 -3.99 25.20 -2.56
CA LYS A 527 -3.01 24.39 -3.28
C LYS A 527 -3.72 23.28 -4.06
N SER A 528 -3.23 23.00 -5.27
CA SER A 528 -3.68 21.85 -6.05
C SER A 528 -2.54 20.86 -6.27
N THR A 529 -2.88 19.58 -6.21
CA THR A 529 -2.03 18.49 -6.68
C THR A 529 -2.38 18.17 -8.13
N VAL A 530 -1.36 18.04 -8.97
CA VAL A 530 -1.50 17.68 -10.40
C VAL A 530 -0.94 16.29 -10.64
N ILE A 531 -1.72 15.47 -11.33
CA ILE A 531 -1.42 14.07 -11.66
C ILE A 531 -1.61 13.92 -13.17
N GLU A 532 -0.69 13.25 -13.85
CA GLU A 532 -0.74 13.12 -15.30
C GLU A 532 -0.69 11.65 -15.72
N ASN A 533 -1.28 11.33 -16.86
CA ASN A 533 -1.14 10.06 -17.55
C ASN A 533 -1.20 10.30 -19.07
N TYR A 534 -0.61 9.42 -19.86
CA TYR A 534 -0.63 9.56 -21.31
C TYR A 534 -1.97 9.10 -21.88
N ARG A 535 -2.41 9.71 -23.00
CA ARG A 535 -3.46 9.08 -23.82
C ARG A 535 -2.93 7.78 -24.41
N SER A 536 -3.84 6.89 -24.79
CA SER A 536 -3.49 5.73 -25.61
C SER A 536 -3.71 5.98 -27.10
N GLU A 537 -3.17 5.08 -27.93
CA GLU A 537 -3.54 4.99 -29.35
C GLU A 537 -4.94 4.38 -29.45
N GLY A 538 -5.97 5.20 -29.62
CA GLY A 538 -7.35 4.75 -29.67
C GLY A 538 -8.34 5.89 -29.92
N TRP A 539 -9.58 5.51 -30.22
CA TRP A 539 -10.70 6.43 -30.44
C TRP A 539 -11.33 6.87 -29.13
N TRP A 540 -11.37 5.95 -28.18
CA TRP A 540 -11.91 6.15 -26.84
C TRP A 540 -10.83 5.85 -25.80
N ASP A 541 -10.75 6.72 -24.79
CA ASP A 541 -9.99 6.44 -23.58
C ASP A 541 -10.98 6.25 -22.41
N HIS A 542 -10.82 5.16 -21.67
CA HIS A 542 -11.42 4.99 -20.35
C HIS A 542 -10.55 5.69 -19.32
N ILE A 543 -11.14 6.65 -18.63
CA ILE A 543 -10.49 7.41 -17.57
C ILE A 543 -11.04 6.95 -16.24
N ALA A 544 -10.15 6.64 -15.30
CA ALA A 544 -10.54 6.37 -13.92
C ALA A 544 -9.71 7.20 -12.94
N VAL A 545 -10.39 7.96 -12.10
CA VAL A 545 -9.83 8.64 -10.95
C VAL A 545 -10.14 7.81 -9.71
N VAL A 546 -9.13 7.49 -8.92
CA VAL A 546 -9.28 6.80 -7.64
C VAL A 546 -8.65 7.65 -6.54
N TYR A 547 -9.46 8.14 -5.61
CA TYR A 547 -8.99 8.79 -4.39
C TYR A 547 -9.22 7.88 -3.20
N ASP A 548 -8.14 7.52 -2.52
CA ASP A 548 -8.18 6.82 -1.26
C ASP A 548 -7.90 7.80 -0.10
N ALA A 549 -8.94 8.21 0.62
CA ALA A 549 -8.84 9.12 1.76
C ALA A 549 -8.07 8.51 2.93
N VAL A 550 -8.09 7.17 3.07
CA VAL A 550 -7.41 6.45 4.15
C VAL A 550 -5.90 6.61 4.00
N THR A 551 -5.38 6.51 2.77
CA THR A 551 -3.95 6.71 2.46
C THR A 551 -3.65 8.10 1.88
N ARG A 552 -4.64 8.99 1.76
CA ARG A 552 -4.59 10.29 1.07
C ARG A 552 -3.87 10.21 -0.29
N THR A 553 -4.17 9.16 -1.04
CA THR A 553 -3.53 8.88 -2.32
C THR A 553 -4.52 9.02 -3.46
N ALA A 554 -4.16 9.82 -4.46
CA ALA A 554 -4.92 10.01 -5.68
C ALA A 554 -4.22 9.33 -6.85
N ARG A 555 -4.99 8.64 -7.70
CA ARG A 555 -4.52 7.93 -8.88
C ARG A 555 -5.34 8.28 -10.12
N LEU A 556 -4.67 8.35 -11.27
CA LEU A 556 -5.28 8.56 -12.59
C LEU A 556 -4.91 7.41 -13.52
N TYR A 557 -5.89 6.58 -13.88
CA TYR A 557 -5.73 5.48 -14.81
C TYR A 557 -6.26 5.88 -16.19
N VAL A 558 -5.58 5.40 -17.24
CA VAL A 558 -6.03 5.50 -18.63
C VAL A 558 -6.05 4.08 -19.20
N ASN A 559 -7.21 3.63 -19.66
CA ASN A 559 -7.46 2.29 -20.20
C ASN A 559 -6.98 1.17 -19.26
N GLY A 560 -7.26 1.32 -17.97
CA GLY A 560 -6.88 0.37 -16.94
C GLY A 560 -5.42 0.48 -16.47
N ASN A 561 -4.61 1.31 -17.12
CA ASN A 561 -3.18 1.40 -16.84
C ASN A 561 -2.83 2.59 -15.94
N LEU A 562 -1.96 2.33 -14.95
CA LEU A 562 -1.35 3.33 -14.08
C LEU A 562 0.12 3.52 -14.46
N ASP A 563 0.56 4.73 -14.78
CA ASP A 563 1.98 5.06 -14.85
C ASP A 563 2.48 5.43 -13.44
N GLN A 564 3.17 4.50 -12.77
CA GLN A 564 3.55 4.62 -11.36
C GLN A 564 4.38 5.88 -11.04
N ASP A 565 5.13 6.44 -12.00
CA ASP A 565 6.02 7.58 -11.76
C ASP A 565 5.26 8.93 -11.72
N ARG A 566 4.07 8.99 -12.32
CA ARG A 566 3.35 10.27 -12.54
C ARG A 566 1.85 10.24 -12.25
N SER A 567 1.25 9.07 -12.31
CA SER A 567 -0.20 8.87 -12.20
C SER A 567 -0.65 8.60 -10.77
N GLU A 568 0.26 8.66 -9.79
CA GLU A 568 -0.03 8.52 -8.37
C GLU A 568 0.62 9.66 -7.57
N LYS A 569 -0.15 10.25 -6.64
CA LYS A 569 0.36 11.20 -5.64
C LYS A 569 -0.25 10.92 -4.27
N ALA A 570 0.59 10.89 -3.25
CA ALA A 570 0.22 10.78 -1.85
C ALA A 570 0.16 12.15 -1.16
N GLY A 571 -0.43 12.21 0.05
CA GLY A 571 -0.55 13.44 0.83
C GLY A 571 -1.57 14.43 0.27
N VAL A 572 -2.47 13.97 -0.60
CA VAL A 572 -3.46 14.83 -1.27
C VAL A 572 -4.56 15.22 -0.29
N GLY A 573 -4.91 16.51 -0.28
CA GLY A 573 -6.01 17.09 0.48
C GLY A 573 -7.38 16.52 0.18
N ALA A 574 -8.33 16.80 1.08
CA ALA A 574 -9.69 16.30 1.03
C ALA A 574 -10.66 17.37 1.51
N PHE A 575 -11.75 17.54 0.76
CA PHE A 575 -12.93 18.26 1.19
C PHE A 575 -14.14 17.73 0.41
N ASP A 576 -15.32 17.94 0.98
CA ASP A 576 -16.56 17.50 0.37
C ASP A 576 -17.07 18.53 -0.63
N ALA A 577 -17.21 18.14 -1.89
CA ALA A 577 -17.68 18.98 -2.97
C ALA A 577 -19.14 19.37 -2.70
N ALA A 578 -19.46 20.65 -2.89
CA ALA A 578 -20.78 21.19 -2.56
C ALA A 578 -21.78 21.08 -3.72
N GLY A 579 -21.30 21.01 -4.97
CA GLY A 579 -22.14 20.89 -6.16
C GLY A 579 -22.12 19.50 -6.78
N GLY A 580 -22.93 19.32 -7.81
CA GLY A 580 -23.06 18.03 -8.50
C GLY A 580 -21.95 17.74 -9.49
N LEU A 581 -21.76 16.45 -9.78
CA LEU A 581 -20.84 15.96 -10.81
C LEU A 581 -21.15 16.62 -12.16
N GLN A 582 -20.12 17.20 -12.77
CA GLN A 582 -20.17 17.81 -14.09
C GLN A 582 -19.50 16.89 -15.10
N VAL A 583 -20.11 16.77 -16.27
CA VAL A 583 -19.55 16.10 -17.45
C VAL A 583 -19.45 17.13 -18.56
N GLY A 584 -18.24 17.36 -19.06
CA GLY A 584 -17.97 18.21 -20.21
C GLY A 584 -17.48 19.63 -19.91
N ARG A 585 -17.22 19.98 -18.66
CA ARG A 585 -16.67 21.29 -18.27
C ARG A 585 -16.02 21.30 -16.89
N SER A 586 -15.19 22.31 -16.66
CA SER A 586 -14.86 22.84 -15.34
C SER A 586 -16.03 23.70 -14.84
N ALA A 587 -16.41 23.56 -13.57
CA ALA A 587 -17.43 24.43 -12.97
C ALA A 587 -16.84 25.72 -12.36
N PHE A 588 -15.51 25.78 -12.22
CA PHE A 588 -14.78 26.96 -11.76
C PHE A 588 -13.77 27.45 -12.80
N GLY A 589 -13.62 28.77 -12.91
CA GLY A 589 -12.66 29.38 -13.82
C GLY A 589 -13.08 29.29 -15.30
N ASP A 590 -12.12 29.01 -16.18
CA ASP A 590 -12.39 28.73 -17.59
C ASP A 590 -13.10 27.36 -17.71
N PRO A 591 -14.32 27.29 -18.29
CA PRO A 591 -15.06 26.03 -18.38
C PRO A 591 -14.37 24.96 -19.21
N GLU A 592 -13.51 25.33 -20.16
CA GLU A 592 -12.80 24.39 -21.04
C GLU A 592 -13.73 23.31 -21.63
N TYR A 593 -14.86 23.73 -22.23
CA TYR A 593 -15.91 22.82 -22.69
C TYR A 593 -15.36 21.66 -23.53
N TRP A 594 -15.81 20.44 -23.23
CA TRP A 594 -15.46 19.22 -23.95
C TRP A 594 -16.10 19.19 -25.34
N SER A 595 -15.33 18.73 -26.32
CA SER A 595 -15.78 18.44 -27.68
C SER A 595 -15.61 16.96 -27.95
N GLY A 596 -16.69 16.26 -28.26
CA GLY A 596 -16.70 14.82 -28.48
C GLY A 596 -17.78 14.10 -27.68
N ALA A 597 -17.82 12.78 -27.84
CA ALA A 597 -18.72 11.91 -27.11
C ALA A 597 -18.18 11.52 -25.72
N VAL A 598 -19.09 11.30 -24.77
CA VAL A 598 -18.82 10.75 -23.45
C VAL A 598 -19.82 9.63 -23.18
N ASP A 599 -19.36 8.55 -22.56
CA ASP A 599 -20.19 7.39 -22.29
C ASP A 599 -19.83 6.71 -20.96
N ASP A 600 -20.77 5.94 -20.43
CA ASP A 600 -20.65 5.09 -19.24
C ASP A 600 -19.88 5.74 -18.08
N VAL A 601 -20.46 6.79 -17.51
CA VAL A 601 -19.89 7.52 -16.37
C VAL A 601 -20.31 6.86 -15.07
N TRP A 602 -19.35 6.54 -14.20
CA TRP A 602 -19.59 5.95 -12.88
C TRP A 602 -19.08 6.87 -11.76
N MET A 603 -19.87 6.99 -10.69
CA MET A 603 -19.44 7.58 -9.42
C MET A 603 -19.57 6.53 -8.32
N LEU A 604 -18.49 6.27 -7.59
CA LEU A 604 -18.45 5.31 -6.50
C LEU A 604 -17.99 5.95 -5.19
N GLN A 605 -18.61 5.56 -4.09
CA GLN A 605 -18.06 5.76 -2.75
C GLN A 605 -17.08 4.61 -2.49
N GLY A 606 -15.81 4.92 -2.27
CA GLY A 606 -14.73 3.94 -2.08
C GLY A 606 -13.65 4.02 -3.16
N ALA A 607 -12.45 3.59 -2.80
CA ALA A 607 -11.31 3.51 -3.72
C ALA A 607 -11.33 2.17 -4.46
N LEU A 608 -11.40 2.20 -5.80
CA LEU A 608 -11.29 0.98 -6.61
C LEU A 608 -9.88 0.38 -6.54
N ASN A 609 -9.82 -0.95 -6.54
CA ASN A 609 -8.57 -1.67 -6.76
C ASN A 609 -8.25 -1.84 -8.25
N GLU A 610 -7.04 -2.30 -8.58
CA GLU A 610 -6.59 -2.43 -9.97
C GLU A 610 -7.47 -3.40 -10.79
N THR A 611 -7.92 -4.51 -10.21
CA THR A 611 -8.80 -5.48 -10.89
C THR A 611 -10.16 -4.87 -11.22
N GLN A 612 -10.70 -4.06 -10.31
CA GLN A 612 -11.92 -3.28 -10.53
C GLN A 612 -11.73 -2.27 -11.67
N VAL A 613 -10.67 -1.46 -11.62
CA VAL A 613 -10.40 -0.48 -12.68
C VAL A 613 -10.20 -1.16 -14.04
N ALA A 614 -9.48 -2.28 -14.10
CA ALA A 614 -9.25 -3.03 -15.33
C ALA A 614 -10.53 -3.68 -15.89
N SER A 615 -11.51 -3.97 -15.02
CA SER A 615 -12.81 -4.52 -15.41
C SER A 615 -13.69 -3.45 -16.08
N LEU A 616 -13.70 -2.23 -15.53
CA LEU A 616 -14.43 -1.08 -16.11
C LEU A 616 -13.80 -0.54 -17.38
N SER A 617 -12.49 -0.75 -17.58
CA SER A 617 -11.79 -0.31 -18.80
C SER A 617 -11.93 -1.26 -19.98
N GLN A 618 -12.78 -2.29 -19.89
CA GLN A 618 -13.10 -3.16 -21.02
C GLN A 618 -14.18 -2.51 -21.89
N LEU A 619 -14.11 -2.68 -23.22
CA LEU A 619 -15.13 -2.20 -24.16
C LEU A 619 -16.42 -3.04 -24.14
N ILE A 620 -16.94 -3.31 -22.94
CA ILE A 620 -18.19 -4.01 -22.69
C ILE A 620 -19.01 -3.20 -21.69
N GLU A 621 -20.31 -3.13 -21.91
CA GLU A 621 -21.21 -2.57 -20.91
C GLU A 621 -21.50 -3.65 -19.86
N ILE A 622 -20.95 -3.51 -18.65
CA ILE A 622 -21.22 -4.43 -17.53
C ILE A 622 -22.53 -4.04 -16.82
N ASP A 623 -23.16 -4.96 -16.11
CA ASP A 623 -24.35 -4.65 -15.29
C ASP A 623 -24.00 -3.76 -14.09
N THR A 624 -24.95 -2.91 -13.67
CA THR A 624 -24.82 -2.08 -12.47
C THR A 624 -25.02 -2.94 -11.21
N PRO A 625 -24.00 -3.09 -10.35
CA PRO A 625 -24.11 -3.87 -9.12
C PRO A 625 -25.13 -3.27 -8.15
N THR A 626 -25.84 -4.13 -7.40
CA THR A 626 -26.69 -3.73 -6.28
C THR A 626 -25.97 -4.00 -4.97
N GLY A 627 -25.29 -2.98 -4.43
CA GLY A 627 -24.54 -3.05 -3.16
C GLY A 627 -23.03 -2.97 -3.33
N PRO A 628 -22.24 -3.44 -2.33
CA PRO A 628 -20.79 -3.39 -2.39
C PRO A 628 -20.24 -4.10 -3.61
N TRP A 629 -19.44 -3.40 -4.41
CA TRP A 629 -18.88 -3.96 -5.61
C TRP A 629 -17.67 -4.82 -5.27
N ASN A 630 -17.85 -6.14 -5.37
CA ASN A 630 -16.78 -7.12 -5.32
C ASN A 630 -16.61 -7.70 -6.72
N VAL A 631 -15.45 -7.52 -7.33
CA VAL A 631 -15.11 -8.28 -8.55
C VAL A 631 -14.57 -9.62 -8.06
N GLY A 632 -15.29 -10.69 -8.41
CA GLY A 632 -14.93 -12.07 -8.09
C GLY A 632 -13.89 -12.62 -9.05
#